data_AF-A0A232M2E2-F1
#
_entry.id   AF-A0A232M2E2-F1
#
_cell.length_a   1.000
_cell.length_b   1.000
_cell.length_c   1.000
_cell.angle_alpha   90.00
_cell.angle_beta   90.00
_cell.angle_gamma   90.00
#
_symmetry.space_group_name_H-M   'P 1'
#
loop_
_entity.id
_entity.type
_entity.pdbx_description
1 polymer ?
#
loop_
_entity_poly.entity_id
_entity_poly.type
_entity_poly.pdbx_seq_one_letter_code
_entity_poly.pdbx_strand_id
1 'polypeptide(L)'
;MSLVVHVPVSPYTGAVSPNITTTSSTAFSQVIGVAGDILMISEGRAGVDDVFSLQNGILKLELGKERYEKTGLTGKPVRSGGRKHVKERFVVEINLRLPSMIHGKKGFERIVWAFKNVLNESVSWLLYGSTLEPRSIDQDCPLKQHHPQIVACIPVQTVHHDILIPPFDIRGIEESVSDEDIQDHCNDLSEWLALVSLGSPRVQLTDLVDPYLSRYEVPYRDIARPSTIRSFKWHGILPSQWIMDLLIALL
;
A
#
# COMPACT_ATOMS: atom_id res chain seq x y z
N MET A 1 18.60 10.80 1.14
CA MET A 1 18.11 9.43 0.85
C MET A 1 17.49 8.89 2.12
N SER A 2 16.16 8.76 2.13
CA SER A 2 15.35 8.35 3.28
C SER A 2 14.84 6.93 3.07
N LEU A 3 15.23 6.03 3.97
CA LEU A 3 14.75 4.66 4.04
C LEU A 3 13.66 4.60 5.11
N VAL A 4 12.44 4.20 4.78
CA VAL A 4 11.31 4.15 5.74
C VAL A 4 10.85 2.71 5.91
N VAL A 5 10.95 2.19 7.13
CA VAL A 5 10.51 0.84 7.49
C VAL A 5 9.19 0.97 8.24
N HIS A 6 8.10 0.42 7.71
CA HIS A 6 6.84 0.37 8.42
C HIS A 6 6.71 -0.94 9.20
N VAL A 7 6.33 -0.82 10.47
CA VAL A 7 5.98 -1.96 11.32
C VAL A 7 4.51 -1.83 11.69
N PRO A 8 3.63 -2.76 11.27
CA PRO A 8 2.25 -2.80 11.74
C PRO A 8 2.26 -3.16 13.23
N VAL A 9 1.63 -2.31 14.04
CA VAL A 9 1.53 -2.54 15.48
C VAL A 9 0.25 -3.32 15.76
N SER A 10 0.38 -4.51 16.32
CA SER A 10 -0.76 -5.25 16.87
C SER A 10 -1.38 -4.43 18.01
N PRO A 11 -2.73 -4.37 18.15
CA PRO A 11 -3.39 -3.58 19.21
C PRO A 11 -3.04 -4.00 20.65
N TYR A 12 -2.22 -5.05 20.85
CA TYR A 12 -1.82 -5.57 22.15
C TYR A 12 -0.36 -5.28 22.58
N THR A 13 0.48 -4.65 21.76
CA THR A 13 1.90 -4.42 22.09
C THR A 13 2.40 -3.02 21.72
N GLY A 14 2.53 -2.14 22.73
CA GLY A 14 3.10 -0.81 22.55
C GLY A 14 4.63 -0.75 22.73
N ALA A 15 5.31 -0.02 21.83
CA ALA A 15 6.57 0.69 22.11
C ALA A 15 6.86 1.72 20.99
N VAL A 16 7.46 2.86 21.34
CA VAL A 16 7.78 3.97 20.44
C VAL A 16 9.26 4.35 20.57
N SER A 17 9.98 4.55 19.46
CA SER A 17 10.89 5.70 19.19
C SER A 17 11.93 5.39 18.07
N PRO A 18 12.22 6.36 17.16
CA PRO A 18 13.32 6.28 16.19
C PRO A 18 14.38 7.39 16.38
N ASN A 19 15.53 7.33 15.67
CA ASN A 19 16.20 8.53 15.10
C ASN A 19 17.44 8.28 14.17
N ILE A 20 17.25 8.59 12.87
CA ILE A 20 18.08 9.32 11.87
C ILE A 20 19.54 8.88 11.46
N THR A 21 19.80 8.86 10.12
CA THR A 21 20.90 9.53 9.35
C THR A 21 21.59 8.74 8.20
N THR A 22 20.86 8.42 7.10
CA THR A 22 21.37 8.13 5.70
C THR A 22 22.32 6.89 5.50
N THR A 23 22.89 6.47 4.35
CA THR A 23 22.92 6.91 2.91
C THR A 23 23.19 5.75 1.89
N SER A 24 22.97 6.03 0.59
CA SER A 24 23.60 5.44 -0.64
C SER A 24 23.24 4.01 -1.12
N SER A 25 23.52 3.76 -2.41
CA SER A 25 22.94 2.71 -3.27
C SER A 25 23.44 1.28 -3.08
N THR A 26 24.41 1.05 -2.18
CA THR A 26 24.95 -0.30 -1.89
C THR A 26 23.94 -1.22 -1.18
N ALA A 27 22.91 -0.65 -0.56
CA ALA A 27 21.89 -1.36 0.22
C ALA A 27 21.24 -2.54 -0.51
N PHE A 28 20.91 -2.34 -1.78
CA PHE A 28 19.91 -3.16 -2.48
C PHE A 28 20.32 -4.64 -2.59
N SER A 29 21.56 -4.93 -2.97
CA SER A 29 22.06 -6.31 -3.08
C SER A 29 22.23 -7.03 -1.74
N GLN A 30 22.50 -6.29 -0.65
CA GLN A 30 22.70 -6.89 0.68
C GLN A 30 21.36 -7.24 1.35
N VAL A 31 20.32 -6.42 1.13
CA VAL A 31 18.97 -6.67 1.65
C VAL A 31 18.34 -7.92 1.00
N ILE A 32 18.55 -8.09 -0.31
CA ILE A 32 18.04 -9.24 -1.09
C ILE A 32 18.58 -10.60 -0.57
N GLY A 33 19.82 -10.65 -0.08
CA GLY A 33 20.47 -11.90 0.32
C GLY A 33 20.16 -12.38 1.74
N VAL A 34 19.59 -11.52 2.60
CA VAL A 34 19.56 -11.74 4.06
C VAL A 34 18.14 -11.94 4.63
N ALA A 35 17.11 -11.33 4.05
CA ALA A 35 15.75 -11.39 4.59
C ALA A 35 14.75 -12.05 3.63
N GLY A 36 13.83 -12.85 4.19
CA GLY A 36 12.97 -13.79 3.47
C GLY A 36 11.83 -13.14 2.67
N ASP A 37 10.62 -13.15 3.21
CA ASP A 37 9.47 -12.46 2.60
C ASP A 37 9.46 -10.98 3.00
N ILE A 38 10.28 -10.20 2.27
CA ILE A 38 10.28 -8.73 2.30
C ILE A 38 9.32 -8.22 1.22
N LEU A 39 8.60 -7.15 1.56
CA LEU A 39 7.94 -6.26 0.63
C LEU A 39 8.67 -4.91 0.63
N MET A 40 9.16 -4.46 -0.53
CA MET A 40 9.77 -3.14 -0.72
C MET A 40 9.12 -2.44 -1.90
N ILE A 41 8.88 -1.13 -1.78
CA ILE A 41 8.31 -0.28 -2.83
C ILE A 41 9.08 1.04 -2.85
N SER A 42 9.54 1.50 -4.01
CA SER A 42 10.17 2.82 -4.14
C SER A 42 9.14 3.95 -4.18
N GLU A 43 9.60 5.18 -3.99
CA GLU A 43 8.83 6.35 -4.39
C GLU A 43 8.58 6.40 -5.92
N GLY A 44 7.61 7.22 -6.34
CA GLY A 44 7.22 7.45 -7.73
C GLY A 44 5.80 6.99 -8.06
N ARG A 45 5.28 7.43 -9.21
CA ARG A 45 3.95 7.10 -9.73
C ARG A 45 4.06 6.09 -10.87
N ALA A 46 3.46 4.92 -10.69
CA ALA A 46 3.34 3.92 -11.76
C ALA A 46 2.70 4.53 -13.02
N GLY A 47 3.19 4.15 -14.20
CA GLY A 47 2.81 4.72 -15.48
C GLY A 47 3.45 6.08 -15.82
N VAL A 48 4.18 6.71 -14.90
CA VAL A 48 4.80 8.04 -15.11
C VAL A 48 6.30 8.00 -14.78
N ASP A 49 6.62 7.74 -13.52
CA ASP A 49 7.97 7.73 -12.97
C ASP A 49 8.56 6.32 -13.01
N ASP A 50 9.88 6.21 -12.86
CA ASP A 50 10.54 4.92 -12.77
C ASP A 50 10.40 4.36 -11.35
N VAL A 51 9.66 3.27 -11.24
CA VAL A 51 9.26 2.67 -9.96
C VAL A 51 9.78 1.25 -9.84
N PHE A 52 10.14 0.89 -8.61
CA PHE A 52 10.77 -0.37 -8.28
C PHE A 52 10.01 -1.04 -7.14
N SER A 53 9.81 -2.35 -7.23
CA SER A 53 9.29 -3.14 -6.11
C SER A 53 9.97 -4.48 -6.00
N LEU A 54 10.11 -4.95 -4.76
CA LEU A 54 10.56 -6.30 -4.43
C LEU A 54 9.47 -6.95 -3.58
N GLN A 55 8.93 -8.08 -4.03
CA GLN A 55 7.96 -8.86 -3.26
C GLN A 55 8.21 -10.34 -3.50
N ASN A 56 8.27 -11.14 -2.44
CA ASN A 56 8.43 -12.59 -2.51
C ASN A 56 9.62 -13.05 -3.39
N GLY A 57 10.72 -12.28 -3.37
CA GLY A 57 11.91 -12.50 -4.20
C GLY A 57 11.76 -12.14 -5.68
N ILE A 58 10.64 -11.56 -6.12
CA ILE A 58 10.46 -11.01 -7.47
C ILE A 58 10.77 -9.51 -7.41
N LEU A 59 11.84 -9.12 -8.10
CA LEU A 59 12.18 -7.73 -8.38
C LEU A 59 11.48 -7.29 -9.66
N LYS A 60 10.64 -6.26 -9.54
CA LYS A 60 9.96 -5.60 -10.64
C LYS A 60 10.51 -4.19 -10.81
N LEU A 61 10.91 -3.85 -12.03
CA LEU A 61 11.33 -2.50 -12.43
C LEU A 61 10.35 -2.04 -13.51
N GLU A 62 9.65 -0.93 -13.29
CA GLU A 62 8.91 -0.24 -14.34
C GLU A 62 9.74 0.97 -14.78
N LEU A 63 10.18 0.97 -16.04
CA LEU A 63 11.15 1.92 -16.58
C LEU A 63 10.61 2.64 -17.82
N GLY A 64 10.90 3.93 -17.94
CA GLY A 64 10.77 4.65 -19.20
C GLY A 64 11.74 4.10 -20.25
N LYS A 65 11.32 4.15 -21.52
CA LYS A 65 12.07 3.62 -22.68
C LYS A 65 13.58 3.85 -22.64
N GLU A 66 14.01 5.09 -22.44
CA GLU A 66 15.43 5.47 -22.49
C GLU A 66 16.26 4.76 -21.41
N ARG A 67 15.76 4.68 -20.16
CA ARG A 67 16.45 3.94 -19.11
C ARG A 67 16.40 2.44 -19.37
N TYR A 68 15.24 1.92 -19.77
CA TYR A 68 15.08 0.50 -20.09
C TYR A 68 16.14 0.04 -21.11
N GLU A 69 16.24 0.72 -22.25
CA GLU A 69 17.21 0.42 -23.31
C GLU A 69 18.66 0.48 -22.79
N LYS A 70 19.01 1.49 -21.97
CA LYS A 70 20.34 1.61 -21.34
C LYS A 70 20.65 0.52 -20.32
N THR A 71 19.67 0.03 -19.55
CA THR A 71 19.90 -1.10 -18.61
C THR A 71 20.27 -2.39 -19.34
N GLY A 72 19.79 -2.54 -20.58
CA GLY A 72 19.89 -3.77 -21.35
C GLY A 72 19.25 -4.96 -20.64
N LEU A 73 18.30 -4.78 -19.74
CA LEU A 73 17.58 -5.88 -19.08
C LEU A 73 16.44 -6.40 -19.97
N THR A 74 16.05 -7.66 -19.81
CA THR A 74 14.93 -8.24 -20.56
C THR A 74 13.61 -7.85 -19.92
N GLY A 75 12.82 -7.02 -20.61
CA GLY A 75 11.49 -6.59 -20.17
C GLY A 75 10.42 -6.73 -21.25
N LYS A 76 9.19 -6.36 -20.90
CA LYS A 76 8.01 -6.34 -21.79
C LYS A 76 7.47 -4.91 -21.86
N PRO A 77 7.03 -4.41 -23.03
CA PRO A 77 6.39 -3.11 -23.13
C PRO A 77 5.05 -3.11 -22.39
N VAL A 78 4.77 -2.04 -21.65
CA VAL A 78 3.48 -1.79 -21.01
C VAL A 78 2.51 -1.27 -22.06
N ARG A 79 1.40 -1.98 -22.27
CA ARG A 79 0.36 -1.55 -23.22
C ARG A 79 -0.40 -0.34 -22.70
N SER A 80 0.06 0.86 -23.04
CA SER A 80 -0.78 2.06 -22.97
C SER A 80 -1.91 1.92 -23.98
N GLY A 81 -3.16 1.82 -23.51
CA GLY A 81 -4.34 1.55 -24.33
C GLY A 81 -4.71 2.68 -25.29
N GLY A 82 -4.00 2.81 -26.41
CA GLY A 82 -4.28 3.74 -27.50
C GLY A 82 -3.98 5.22 -27.23
N ARG A 83 -3.48 5.59 -26.05
CA ARG A 83 -3.26 7.00 -25.67
C ARG A 83 -2.00 7.57 -26.33
N LYS A 84 -2.21 8.34 -27.42
CA LYS A 84 -1.21 8.98 -28.29
C LYS A 84 -0.10 9.79 -27.59
N HIS A 85 -0.30 10.23 -26.34
CA HIS A 85 0.63 11.08 -25.59
C HIS A 85 1.29 10.41 -24.37
N VAL A 86 1.07 9.12 -24.14
CA VAL A 86 1.72 8.40 -23.03
C VAL A 86 3.11 7.93 -23.48
N LYS A 87 4.14 8.28 -22.71
CA LYS A 87 5.51 7.80 -22.94
C LYS A 87 5.56 6.27 -22.90
N GLU A 88 6.33 5.66 -23.79
CA GLU A 88 6.52 4.21 -23.81
C GLU A 88 7.27 3.76 -22.55
N ARG A 89 6.71 2.77 -21.83
CA ARG A 89 7.26 2.22 -20.59
C ARG A 89 7.39 0.70 -20.71
N PHE A 90 8.34 0.14 -19.97
CA PHE A 90 8.70 -1.27 -19.98
C PHE A 90 8.72 -1.82 -18.57
N VAL A 91 8.21 -3.03 -18.39
CA VAL A 91 8.29 -3.78 -17.13
C VAL A 91 9.34 -4.88 -17.26
N VAL A 92 10.33 -4.85 -16.39
CA VAL A 92 11.33 -5.91 -16.18
C VAL A 92 10.94 -6.65 -14.91
N GLU A 93 10.75 -7.96 -14.99
CA GLU A 93 10.44 -8.83 -13.86
C GLU A 93 11.53 -9.90 -13.73
N ILE A 94 12.18 -9.94 -12.56
CA ILE A 94 13.34 -10.78 -12.26
C ILE A 94 13.04 -11.58 -11.00
N ASN A 95 12.98 -12.89 -11.11
CA ASN A 95 12.91 -13.78 -9.95
C ASN A 95 14.33 -14.00 -9.39
N LEU A 96 14.63 -13.36 -8.26
CA LEU A 96 15.91 -13.42 -7.55
C LEU A 96 16.13 -14.74 -6.80
N ARG A 97 15.10 -15.60 -6.67
CA ARG A 97 15.20 -16.94 -6.08
C ARG A 97 15.74 -18.00 -7.06
N LEU A 98 16.03 -17.63 -8.31
CA LEU A 98 16.58 -18.55 -9.32
C LEU A 98 18.08 -18.83 -9.08
N PRO A 99 18.59 -20.06 -9.35
CA PRO A 99 20.02 -20.40 -9.19
C PRO A 99 21.01 -19.57 -10.05
N SER A 100 20.50 -18.82 -11.03
CA SER A 100 21.26 -17.88 -11.86
C SER A 100 21.41 -16.47 -11.24
N MET A 101 20.71 -16.20 -10.13
CA MET A 101 20.69 -14.92 -9.41
C MET A 101 21.54 -14.95 -8.15
N ILE A 102 22.73 -15.56 -8.28
CA ILE A 102 23.76 -15.64 -7.24
C ILE A 102 24.98 -14.84 -7.72
N HIS A 103 25.68 -14.17 -6.82
CA HIS A 103 26.93 -13.46 -7.08
C HIS A 103 27.91 -14.27 -7.96
N GLY A 104 28.55 -13.60 -8.92
CA GLY A 104 29.46 -14.23 -9.89
C GLY A 104 28.77 -14.93 -11.07
N LYS A 105 27.43 -15.08 -11.08
CA LYS A 105 26.69 -15.56 -12.27
C LYS A 105 26.35 -14.38 -13.19
N LYS A 106 26.51 -14.58 -14.51
CA LYS A 106 26.24 -13.55 -15.55
C LYS A 106 24.86 -12.89 -15.44
N GLY A 107 23.84 -13.63 -14.98
CA GLY A 107 22.49 -13.09 -14.76
C GLY A 107 22.48 -12.03 -13.66
N PHE A 108 22.96 -12.40 -12.48
CA PHE A 108 23.10 -11.50 -11.34
C PHE A 108 24.01 -10.30 -11.62
N GLU A 109 25.19 -10.52 -12.22
CA GLU A 109 26.14 -9.44 -12.51
C GLU A 109 25.58 -8.41 -13.50
N ARG A 110 24.68 -8.79 -14.42
CA ARG A 110 23.98 -7.85 -15.31
C ARG A 110 23.04 -6.92 -14.55
N ILE A 111 22.39 -7.43 -13.49
CA ILE A 111 21.53 -6.63 -12.62
C ILE A 111 22.38 -5.65 -11.80
N VAL A 112 23.45 -6.16 -11.17
CA VAL A 112 24.41 -5.33 -10.43
C VAL A 112 25.01 -4.24 -11.32
N TRP A 113 25.33 -4.55 -12.57
CA TRP A 113 25.80 -3.56 -13.55
C TRP A 113 24.74 -2.49 -13.83
N ALA A 114 23.48 -2.87 -14.08
CA ALA A 114 22.40 -1.93 -14.34
C ALA A 114 22.18 -0.95 -13.17
N PHE A 115 22.17 -1.44 -11.93
CA PHE A 115 22.05 -0.59 -10.73
C PHE A 115 23.29 0.27 -10.44
N LYS A 116 24.49 -0.16 -10.84
CA LYS A 116 25.72 0.66 -10.71
C LYS A 116 25.85 1.76 -11.76
N ASN A 117 25.38 1.52 -12.99
CA ASN A 117 25.69 2.39 -14.15
C ASN A 117 24.49 3.17 -14.70
N VAL A 118 23.25 2.70 -14.49
CA VAL A 118 22.05 3.25 -15.15
C VAL A 118 20.94 3.61 -14.15
N LEU A 119 20.71 2.75 -13.16
CA LEU A 119 19.74 2.94 -12.07
C LEU A 119 20.49 3.32 -10.77
N ASN A 120 21.41 4.28 -10.89
CA ASN A 120 22.34 4.71 -9.84
C ASN A 120 21.87 5.94 -9.05
N GLU A 121 20.70 6.49 -9.39
CA GLU A 121 20.03 7.54 -8.63
C GLU A 121 19.53 7.03 -7.27
N SER A 122 19.60 7.89 -6.25
CA SER A 122 19.02 7.58 -4.94
C SER A 122 17.51 7.77 -4.96
N VAL A 123 16.76 6.71 -4.68
CA VAL A 123 15.31 6.76 -4.43
C VAL A 123 14.99 6.42 -2.97
N SER A 124 13.91 7.01 -2.45
CA SER A 124 13.31 6.61 -1.18
C SER A 124 12.59 5.27 -1.32
N TRP A 125 12.57 4.49 -0.24
CA TRP A 125 11.92 3.18 -0.19
C TRP A 125 11.04 3.05 1.04
N LEU A 126 9.86 2.45 0.86
CA LEU A 126 9.05 1.86 1.92
C LEU A 126 9.37 0.36 2.03
N LEU A 127 9.59 -0.13 3.24
CA LEU A 127 9.87 -1.54 3.52
C LEU A 127 8.91 -2.10 4.56
N TYR A 128 8.54 -3.36 4.37
CA TYR A 128 7.88 -4.23 5.33
C TYR A 128 8.51 -5.63 5.26
N GLY A 129 8.62 -6.33 6.39
CA GLY A 129 9.04 -7.73 6.42
C GLY A 129 8.82 -8.34 7.80
N SER A 130 8.37 -9.59 7.84
CA SER A 130 8.08 -10.31 9.10
C SER A 130 9.30 -10.52 10.00
N THR A 131 10.50 -10.50 9.42
CA THR A 131 11.79 -10.61 10.13
C THR A 131 12.36 -9.26 10.56
N LEU A 132 11.72 -8.14 10.20
CA LEU A 132 12.16 -6.77 10.44
C LEU A 132 11.51 -6.14 11.69
N GLU A 133 11.29 -6.94 12.74
CA GLU A 133 10.83 -6.39 14.02
C GLU A 133 11.81 -5.33 14.57
N PRO A 134 11.33 -4.31 15.30
CA PRO A 134 12.20 -3.27 15.87
C PRO A 134 13.34 -3.80 16.75
N ARG A 135 13.18 -5.02 17.31
CA ARG A 135 14.18 -5.72 18.13
C ARG A 135 15.13 -6.61 17.32
N SER A 136 14.74 -7.08 16.14
CA SER A 136 15.58 -7.91 15.27
C SER A 136 16.41 -7.10 14.26
N ILE A 137 16.20 -5.78 14.20
CA ILE A 137 17.23 -4.83 13.74
C ILE A 137 18.31 -4.72 14.83
N ASP A 138 18.95 -5.86 15.15
CA ASP A 138 20.12 -5.93 16.03
C ASP A 138 21.43 -5.96 15.22
N GLN A 139 22.60 -6.04 15.88
CA GLN A 139 23.91 -5.59 15.35
C GLN A 139 24.27 -5.99 13.90
N ASP A 140 23.85 -7.16 13.41
CA ASP A 140 24.26 -7.68 12.09
C ASP A 140 23.29 -7.37 10.92
N CYS A 141 22.19 -6.64 11.14
CA CYS A 141 21.25 -6.33 10.06
C CYS A 141 21.84 -5.31 9.05
N PRO A 142 22.01 -5.64 7.74
CA PRO A 142 22.61 -4.73 6.76
C PRO A 142 21.88 -3.39 6.61
N LEU A 143 20.57 -3.39 6.86
CA LEU A 143 19.73 -2.18 6.84
C LEU A 143 20.20 -1.10 7.82
N LYS A 144 20.89 -1.45 8.92
CA LYS A 144 21.40 -0.47 9.91
C LYS A 144 22.30 0.58 9.27
N GLN A 145 23.13 0.20 8.29
CA GLN A 145 24.08 1.09 7.62
C GLN A 145 23.40 2.20 6.79
N HIS A 146 22.09 2.10 6.59
CA HIS A 146 21.28 3.08 5.84
C HIS A 146 20.33 3.89 6.74
N HIS A 147 20.44 3.72 8.07
CA HIS A 147 19.73 4.44 9.12
C HIS A 147 18.21 4.61 8.83
N PRO A 148 17.45 3.50 8.76
CA PRO A 148 16.02 3.53 8.48
C PRO A 148 15.24 4.35 9.51
N GLN A 149 14.31 5.16 9.02
CA GLN A 149 13.23 5.72 9.83
C GLN A 149 12.17 4.63 10.05
N ILE A 150 12.06 4.15 11.28
CA ILE A 150 11.01 3.20 11.67
C ILE A 150 9.71 3.97 11.91
N VAL A 151 8.65 3.60 11.21
CA VAL A 151 7.30 4.18 11.33
C VAL A 151 6.34 3.10 11.81
N ALA A 152 5.81 3.27 13.01
CA ALA A 152 4.75 2.43 13.54
C ALA A 152 3.44 2.72 12.79
N CYS A 153 2.83 1.71 12.18
CA CYS A 153 1.50 1.83 11.57
C CYS A 153 0.43 1.65 12.67
N ILE A 154 0.16 2.73 13.39
CA ILE A 154 -0.84 2.81 14.46
C ILE A 154 -2.16 3.33 13.85
N PRO A 155 -3.32 2.75 14.17
CA PRO A 155 -4.60 3.28 13.69
C PRO A 155 -4.88 4.67 14.27
N VAL A 156 -5.24 5.61 13.40
CA VAL A 156 -5.94 6.83 13.80
C VAL A 156 -7.38 6.45 14.09
N GLN A 157 -7.80 6.56 15.35
CA GLN A 157 -9.20 6.40 15.74
C GLN A 157 -9.93 7.75 15.62
N THR A 158 -11.13 7.74 15.05
CA THR A 158 -12.05 8.88 15.04
C THR A 158 -13.41 8.41 15.56
N VAL A 159 -14.01 9.21 16.43
CA VAL A 159 -15.36 8.97 16.99
C VAL A 159 -16.32 9.93 16.30
N HIS A 160 -17.40 9.40 15.76
CA HIS A 160 -18.45 10.19 15.13
C HIS A 160 -19.72 10.04 15.95
N HIS A 161 -20.27 11.16 16.39
CA HIS A 161 -21.46 11.21 17.24
C HIS A 161 -22.72 11.46 16.41
N ASP A 162 -23.85 10.98 16.92
CA ASP A 162 -25.20 11.19 16.38
C ASP A 162 -25.33 10.92 14.87
N ILE A 163 -24.62 9.89 14.39
CA ILE A 163 -24.66 9.44 13.00
C ILE A 163 -25.89 8.57 12.80
N LEU A 164 -26.70 8.90 11.80
CA LEU A 164 -27.81 8.07 11.33
C LEU A 164 -27.25 6.83 10.64
N ILE A 165 -27.40 5.67 11.27
CA ILE A 165 -27.08 4.37 10.69
C ILE A 165 -28.35 3.83 10.01
N PRO A 166 -28.36 3.66 8.67
CA PRO A 166 -29.46 3.03 7.97
C PRO A 166 -29.43 1.49 8.14
N PRO A 167 -30.55 0.80 7.90
CA PRO A 167 -30.68 -0.65 8.14
C PRO A 167 -29.98 -1.49 7.06
N PHE A 168 -28.67 -1.63 7.16
CA PHE A 168 -27.89 -2.57 6.33
C PHE A 168 -27.99 -4.01 6.87
N ASP A 169 -29.14 -4.67 6.68
CA ASP A 169 -29.25 -6.10 6.97
C ASP A 169 -28.94 -6.95 5.73
N ILE A 170 -27.69 -7.42 5.66
CA ILE A 170 -27.19 -8.33 4.61
C ILE A 170 -27.99 -9.66 4.59
N ARG A 171 -28.64 -10.04 5.70
CA ARG A 171 -29.47 -11.26 5.79
C ARG A 171 -30.79 -11.14 5.01
N GLY A 172 -31.17 -9.91 4.63
CA GLY A 172 -32.35 -9.63 3.80
C GLY A 172 -32.09 -9.72 2.29
N ILE A 173 -30.86 -10.02 1.85
CA ILE A 173 -30.59 -10.40 0.45
C ILE A 173 -31.08 -11.83 0.25
N GLU A 174 -32.39 -11.98 0.06
CA GLU A 174 -33.01 -13.24 -0.34
C GLU A 174 -32.43 -13.72 -1.69
N GLU A 175 -32.44 -15.03 -1.95
CA GLU A 175 -32.02 -15.62 -3.24
C GLU A 175 -32.88 -15.16 -4.44
N SER A 176 -33.90 -14.34 -4.19
CA SER A 176 -34.87 -13.74 -5.12
C SER A 176 -34.55 -12.30 -5.54
N VAL A 177 -33.59 -11.63 -4.88
CA VAL A 177 -33.24 -10.22 -5.12
C VAL A 177 -32.46 -10.09 -6.45
N SER A 178 -32.74 -9.06 -7.25
CA SER A 178 -32.06 -8.89 -8.54
C SER A 178 -30.64 -8.35 -8.40
N ASP A 179 -29.78 -8.62 -9.39
CA ASP A 179 -28.42 -8.06 -9.44
C ASP A 179 -28.42 -6.52 -9.38
N GLU A 180 -29.47 -5.87 -9.90
CA GLU A 180 -29.64 -4.41 -9.92
C GLU A 180 -29.97 -3.88 -8.50
N ASP A 181 -30.88 -4.53 -7.77
CA ASP A 181 -31.19 -4.20 -6.37
C ASP A 181 -29.98 -4.40 -5.45
N ILE A 182 -29.19 -5.48 -5.66
CA ILE A 182 -27.95 -5.73 -4.92
C ILE A 182 -26.92 -4.63 -5.21
N GLN A 183 -26.78 -4.23 -6.48
CA GLN A 183 -25.86 -3.17 -6.88
C GLN A 183 -26.24 -1.83 -6.23
N ASP A 184 -27.53 -1.46 -6.23
CA ASP A 184 -28.01 -0.22 -5.62
C ASP A 184 -27.83 -0.24 -4.09
N HIS A 185 -28.11 -1.36 -3.41
CA HIS A 185 -27.82 -1.52 -1.99
C HIS A 185 -26.32 -1.36 -1.66
N CYS A 186 -25.45 -1.94 -2.49
CA CYS A 186 -24.01 -1.77 -2.34
C CYS A 186 -23.55 -0.32 -2.61
N ASN A 187 -24.17 0.37 -3.56
CA ASN A 187 -23.90 1.78 -3.85
C ASN A 187 -24.28 2.66 -2.66
N ASP A 188 -25.50 2.55 -2.15
CA ASP A 188 -26.02 3.26 -0.97
C ASP A 188 -25.12 3.09 0.26
N LEU A 189 -24.73 1.84 0.55
CA LEU A 189 -23.79 1.51 1.62
C LEU A 189 -22.42 2.17 1.41
N SER A 190 -21.89 2.12 0.19
CA SER A 190 -20.57 2.68 -0.11
C SER A 190 -20.55 4.21 -0.05
N GLU A 191 -21.61 4.89 -0.49
CA GLU A 191 -21.73 6.35 -0.39
C GLU A 191 -21.90 6.79 1.08
N TRP A 192 -22.74 6.09 1.85
CA TRP A 192 -22.87 6.36 3.29
C TRP A 192 -21.54 6.18 4.03
N LEU A 193 -20.82 5.07 3.78
CA LEU A 193 -19.49 4.82 4.35
C LEU A 193 -18.48 5.90 3.94
N ALA A 194 -18.52 6.38 2.69
CA ALA A 194 -17.67 7.46 2.22
C ALA A 194 -17.97 8.77 2.97
N LEU A 195 -19.24 9.15 3.13
CA LEU A 195 -19.66 10.37 3.83
C LEU A 195 -19.32 10.32 5.34
N VAL A 196 -19.47 9.15 5.97
CA VAL A 196 -18.95 8.88 7.33
C VAL A 196 -17.43 9.07 7.38
N SER A 197 -16.68 8.51 6.43
CA SER A 197 -15.21 8.61 6.41
C SER A 197 -14.69 10.05 6.22
N LEU A 198 -15.51 10.90 5.60
CA LEU A 198 -15.26 12.33 5.39
C LEU A 198 -15.71 13.20 6.59
N GLY A 199 -16.43 12.65 7.57
CA GLY A 199 -17.04 13.41 8.65
C GLY A 199 -18.15 14.35 8.18
N SER A 200 -18.89 13.97 7.14
CA SER A 200 -19.91 14.81 6.52
C SER A 200 -21.09 15.08 7.47
N PRO A 201 -21.59 16.33 7.57
CA PRO A 201 -22.81 16.62 8.34
C PRO A 201 -24.06 15.93 7.75
N ARG A 202 -24.04 15.54 6.47
CA ARG A 202 -25.18 14.87 5.80
C ARG A 202 -25.59 13.52 6.39
N VAL A 203 -24.72 12.88 7.17
CA VAL A 203 -25.01 11.63 7.87
C VAL A 203 -25.33 11.84 9.36
N GLN A 204 -25.35 13.10 9.85
CA GLN A 204 -25.70 13.43 11.23
C GLN A 204 -27.21 13.57 11.40
N LEU A 205 -27.72 13.22 12.59
CA LEU A 205 -29.11 13.44 12.99
C LEU A 205 -29.51 14.92 12.89
N THR A 206 -28.57 15.82 13.20
CA THR A 206 -28.74 17.28 13.19
C THR A 206 -28.33 17.92 11.87
N ASP A 207 -28.48 17.22 10.74
CA ASP A 207 -28.17 17.77 9.42
C ASP A 207 -29.03 19.00 9.10
N LEU A 208 -28.36 20.07 8.70
CA LEU A 208 -28.92 21.37 8.32
C LEU A 208 -28.30 21.90 7.00
N VAL A 209 -27.60 21.06 6.23
CA VAL A 209 -26.97 21.52 4.98
C VAL A 209 -28.05 21.84 3.94
N ASP A 210 -27.86 22.92 3.20
CA ASP A 210 -28.79 23.38 2.16
C ASP A 210 -28.96 22.30 1.05
N PRO A 211 -30.18 21.85 0.73
CA PRO A 211 -30.45 20.93 -0.38
C PRO A 211 -29.89 21.36 -1.74
N TYR A 212 -29.64 22.66 -1.95
CA TYR A 212 -28.95 23.19 -3.13
C TYR A 212 -27.47 22.79 -3.18
N LEU A 213 -26.80 22.65 -2.03
CA LEU A 213 -25.38 22.28 -1.93
C LEU A 213 -25.16 20.76 -2.01
N SER A 214 -26.11 19.98 -1.50
CA SER A 214 -26.07 18.52 -1.54
C SER A 214 -27.48 17.96 -1.49
N ARG A 215 -27.81 16.98 -2.34
CA ARG A 215 -29.11 16.30 -2.34
C ARG A 215 -29.06 14.90 -1.73
N TYR A 216 -27.92 14.52 -1.16
CA TYR A 216 -27.79 13.24 -0.47
C TYR A 216 -28.69 13.22 0.76
N GLU A 217 -29.36 12.10 0.96
CA GLU A 217 -30.13 11.77 2.15
C GLU A 217 -29.74 10.36 2.59
N VAL A 218 -29.72 10.10 3.91
CA VAL A 218 -29.36 8.78 4.44
C VAL A 218 -30.39 7.74 3.97
N PRO A 219 -29.97 6.61 3.36
CA PRO A 219 -30.89 5.57 2.89
C PRO A 219 -31.89 5.14 3.97
N TYR A 220 -33.16 5.00 3.61
CA TYR A 220 -34.23 4.62 4.56
C TYR A 220 -34.26 5.47 5.86
N ARG A 221 -34.03 6.80 5.74
CA ARG A 221 -33.92 7.74 6.86
C ARG A 221 -34.96 7.57 7.97
N ASP A 222 -36.22 7.30 7.60
CA ASP A 222 -37.35 7.14 8.54
C ASP A 222 -37.17 5.98 9.54
N ILE A 223 -36.35 4.98 9.21
CA ILE A 223 -36.03 3.82 10.05
C ILE A 223 -34.55 3.74 10.44
N ALA A 224 -33.73 4.70 9.99
CA ALA A 224 -32.34 4.84 10.39
C ALA A 224 -32.25 5.23 11.88
N ARG A 225 -31.20 4.75 12.56
CA ARG A 225 -31.04 4.95 14.01
C ARG A 225 -29.80 5.81 14.31
N PRO A 226 -29.93 6.90 15.10
CA PRO A 226 -28.76 7.67 15.53
C PRO A 226 -27.89 6.83 16.48
N SER A 227 -26.59 6.86 16.25
CA SER A 227 -25.62 6.11 17.05
C SER A 227 -24.24 6.78 17.05
N THR A 228 -23.39 6.41 18.01
CA THR A 228 -21.98 6.79 18.01
C THR A 228 -21.16 5.66 17.37
N ILE A 229 -20.43 5.97 16.29
CA ILE A 229 -19.57 5.02 15.59
C ILE A 229 -18.09 5.38 15.76
N ARG A 230 -17.21 4.37 15.64
CA ARG A 230 -15.76 4.54 15.71
C ARG A 230 -15.13 4.04 14.42
N SER A 231 -14.45 4.92 13.70
CA SER A 231 -13.67 4.55 12.51
C SER A 231 -12.19 4.44 12.89
N PHE A 232 -11.52 3.39 12.42
CA PHE A 232 -10.08 3.19 12.57
C PHE A 232 -9.41 3.29 11.20
N LYS A 233 -8.37 4.12 11.09
CA LYS A 233 -7.66 4.38 9.84
C LYS A 233 -6.17 4.13 10.01
N TRP A 234 -5.67 3.06 9.40
CA TRP A 234 -4.24 2.78 9.29
C TRP A 234 -3.66 3.51 8.07
N HIS A 235 -2.38 3.89 8.12
CA HIS A 235 -1.69 4.56 7.02
C HIS A 235 -0.23 4.13 6.93
N GLY A 236 0.18 3.64 5.76
CA GLY A 236 1.51 3.09 5.50
C GLY A 236 1.43 1.87 4.58
N ILE A 237 2.53 1.13 4.48
CA ILE A 237 2.56 -0.16 3.79
C ILE A 237 2.05 -1.26 4.73
N LEU A 238 1.02 -1.97 4.29
CA LEU A 238 0.38 -3.08 5.02
C LEU A 238 0.44 -4.34 4.13
N PRO A 239 0.93 -5.48 4.63
CA PRO A 239 0.94 -6.71 3.85
C PRO A 239 -0.47 -7.30 3.73
N SER A 240 -0.72 -8.05 2.67
CA SER A 240 -1.99 -8.77 2.48
C SER A 240 -2.32 -9.71 3.64
N GLN A 241 -1.33 -10.41 4.21
CA GLN A 241 -1.55 -11.31 5.35
C GLN A 241 -2.15 -10.57 6.55
N TRP A 242 -1.59 -9.42 6.94
CA TRP A 242 -2.10 -8.64 8.08
C TRP A 242 -3.53 -8.13 7.83
N ILE A 243 -3.87 -7.80 6.58
CA ILE A 243 -5.24 -7.41 6.20
C ILE A 243 -6.20 -8.60 6.34
N MET A 244 -5.77 -9.80 5.93
CA MET A 244 -6.56 -11.03 6.11
C MET A 244 -6.71 -11.41 7.60
N ASP A 245 -5.64 -11.30 8.38
CA ASP A 245 -5.66 -11.59 9.83
C ASP A 245 -6.60 -10.60 10.56
N LEU A 246 -6.58 -9.32 10.18
CA LEU A 246 -7.52 -8.32 10.69
C LEU A 246 -8.96 -8.63 10.31
N LEU A 247 -9.21 -9.03 9.05
CA LEU A 247 -10.55 -9.43 8.60
C LEU A 247 -11.07 -10.65 9.38
N ILE A 248 -10.24 -11.68 9.56
CA ILE A 248 -10.57 -12.88 10.33
C ILE A 248 -10.85 -12.54 11.80
N ALA A 249 -10.14 -11.57 12.38
CA ALA A 249 -10.36 -11.14 13.77
C ALA A 249 -11.60 -10.25 13.97
N LEU A 250 -12.27 -9.83 12.90
CA LEU A 250 -13.47 -8.98 12.92
C LEU A 250 -14.76 -9.73 12.53
N LEU A 251 -14.65 -10.98 12.07
CA LEU A 251 -15.75 -11.88 11.69
C LEU A 251 -16.14 -12.83 12.84
#